data_AF-A0A7Y1V0V2-F1
#
_entry.id   AF-A0A7Y1V0V2-F1
#
_cell.length_a   1.000
_cell.length_b   1.000
_cell.length_c   1.000
_cell.angle_alpha   90.00
_cell.angle_beta   90.00
_cell.angle_gamma   90.00
#
_symmetry.space_group_name_H-M   'P 1'
#
loop_
_entity.id
_entity.type
_entity.pdbx_description
1 polymer ?
#
loop_
_entity_poly.entity_id
_entity_poly.type
_entity_poly.pdbx_seq_one_letter_code
_entity_poly.pdbx_strand_id
1 'polypeptide(L)'
;MIPRATPALRPTETSVITARDWQPYVESVEGRFAEASNATLLGVTSNGLQVVYKPIAGIQPLWDFPAETLPVREVWTYRIDQALGSDVVPMTVMGDGLYGPGAVQIFVEAIADSMVVEMVNSSDANLWPIALLDIITNNADRKAGHILRGSVGELWGIDHGLTFHEEPKLRTILWGFAGKTVPADLLDACEQLLSALQGELGEAMASELSEGALLATIARITALVDAGVHPQPPEHRPAIPWPPY
;
A
#
# COMPACT_ATOMS: atom_id res chain seq x y z
N MET A 1 33.67 -3.12 -6.92
CA MET A 1 33.06 -4.32 -6.29
C MET A 1 32.30 -3.79 -5.08
N ILE A 2 31.00 -3.55 -5.22
CA ILE A 2 30.17 -2.98 -4.16
C ILE A 2 29.94 -4.10 -3.13
N PRO A 3 30.25 -3.92 -1.84
CA PRO A 3 30.08 -4.98 -0.85
C PRO A 3 28.59 -5.28 -0.67
N ARG A 4 28.25 -6.57 -0.56
CA ARG A 4 26.93 -7.02 -0.10
C ARG A 4 26.69 -6.44 1.29
N ALA A 5 25.61 -5.67 1.45
CA ALA A 5 25.15 -5.24 2.76
C ALA A 5 24.91 -6.50 3.62
N THR A 6 25.61 -6.55 4.77
CA THR A 6 25.41 -7.56 5.81
C THR A 6 24.48 -6.92 6.84
N PRO A 7 23.45 -7.63 7.35
CA PRO A 7 22.37 -7.01 8.09
C PRO A 7 22.76 -6.78 9.55
N ALA A 8 22.31 -5.66 10.10
CA ALA A 8 21.68 -5.60 11.42
C ALA A 8 21.47 -4.15 11.84
N LEU A 9 20.20 -3.75 11.98
CA LEU A 9 19.73 -3.14 13.22
C LEU A 9 18.31 -3.66 13.45
N ARG A 10 18.18 -4.68 14.31
CA ARG A 10 16.90 -4.93 14.99
C ARG A 10 16.60 -3.68 15.83
N PRO A 11 15.35 -3.24 15.94
CA PRO A 11 14.97 -2.33 17.00
C PRO A 11 15.38 -2.97 18.33
N THR A 12 16.43 -2.44 18.95
CA THR A 12 16.79 -2.77 20.32
C THR A 12 15.86 -1.94 21.19
N GLU A 13 15.13 -2.61 22.08
CA GLU A 13 14.19 -2.08 23.09
C GLU A 13 14.16 -0.54 23.23
N THR A 14 13.30 0.19 22.50
CA THR A 14 13.00 1.61 22.81
C THR A 14 11.72 2.06 22.08
N SER A 15 10.66 2.35 22.84
CA SER A 15 9.41 3.04 22.42
C SER A 15 8.64 2.42 21.25
N VAL A 16 7.39 2.00 21.49
CA VAL A 16 6.46 1.70 20.39
C VAL A 16 6.22 3.00 19.63
N ILE A 17 6.91 3.18 18.51
CA ILE A 17 6.69 4.31 17.61
C ILE A 17 5.33 4.07 16.96
N THR A 18 4.37 4.95 17.22
CA THR A 18 3.09 4.94 16.52
C THR A 18 3.18 5.86 15.31
N ALA A 19 2.42 5.56 14.25
CA ALA A 19 2.42 6.41 13.06
C ALA A 19 1.95 7.85 13.32
N ARG A 20 1.15 8.09 14.38
CA ARG A 20 0.69 9.44 14.75
C ARG A 20 1.82 10.33 15.28
N ASP A 21 2.80 9.73 15.97
CA ASP A 21 3.91 10.46 16.59
C ASP A 21 5.18 10.42 15.73
N TRP A 22 5.17 9.63 14.65
CA TRP A 22 6.33 9.44 13.78
C TRP A 22 6.35 10.46 12.65
N GLN A 23 7.26 11.43 12.76
CA GLN A 23 7.60 12.37 11.68
C GLN A 23 9.04 12.14 11.25
N PRO A 24 9.30 11.17 10.36
CA PRO A 24 10.65 10.77 10.02
C PRO A 24 11.36 11.82 9.16
N TYR A 25 12.63 12.04 9.49
CA TYR A 25 13.61 12.64 8.59
C TYR A 25 14.59 11.57 8.12
N VAL A 26 14.69 11.36 6.80
CA VAL A 26 15.62 10.42 6.16
C VAL A 26 16.99 11.08 6.09
N GLU A 27 17.87 10.71 7.04
CA GLU A 27 19.19 11.31 7.23
C GLU A 27 20.17 10.89 6.13
N SER A 28 20.07 9.66 5.64
CA SER A 28 20.95 9.16 4.57
C SER A 28 20.22 8.22 3.62
N VAL A 29 20.74 8.11 2.40
CA VAL A 29 20.27 7.18 1.37
C VAL A 29 21.38 6.18 1.09
N GLU A 30 21.11 4.90 1.35
CA GLU A 30 22.07 3.80 1.20
C GLU A 30 21.99 3.13 -0.17
N GLY A 31 20.86 3.27 -0.87
CA GLY A 31 20.67 2.64 -2.18
C GLY A 31 19.40 3.07 -2.89
N ARG A 32 19.23 2.55 -4.11
CA ARG A 32 18.04 2.74 -4.94
C ARG A 32 17.56 1.39 -5.45
N PHE A 33 16.25 1.18 -5.45
CA PHE A 33 15.63 0.03 -6.08
C PHE A 33 15.61 0.26 -7.60
N ALA A 34 16.40 -0.54 -8.33
CA ALA A 34 16.68 -0.30 -9.75
C ALA A 34 15.47 -0.53 -10.67
N GLU A 35 14.55 -1.40 -10.28
CA GLU A 35 13.38 -1.77 -11.08
C GLU A 35 12.18 -0.82 -10.90
N ALA A 36 12.29 0.15 -9.99
CA ALA A 36 11.23 1.13 -9.75
C ALA A 36 11.21 2.24 -10.82
N SER A 37 10.03 2.46 -11.42
CA SER A 37 9.79 3.53 -12.41
C SER A 37 9.94 4.93 -11.83
N ASN A 38 9.63 5.10 -10.53
CA ASN A 38 9.84 6.32 -9.75
C ASN A 38 11.06 6.16 -8.84
N ALA A 39 11.62 7.26 -8.34
CA ALA A 39 12.69 7.16 -7.35
C ALA A 39 12.16 6.47 -6.08
N THR A 40 12.64 5.25 -5.87
CA THR A 40 12.38 4.46 -4.66
C THR A 40 13.74 4.17 -4.03
N LEU A 41 13.95 4.70 -2.84
CA LEU A 41 15.27 4.76 -2.20
C LEU A 41 15.27 3.94 -0.91
N LEU A 42 16.36 3.23 -0.65
CA LEU A 42 16.63 2.67 0.67
C LEU A 42 17.30 3.77 1.50
N GLY A 43 16.62 4.21 2.55
CA GLY A 43 17.09 5.27 3.44
C GLY A 43 17.25 4.81 4.87
N VAL A 44 17.96 5.62 5.65
CA VAL A 44 18.08 5.47 7.10
C VAL A 44 17.64 6.78 7.74
N THR A 45 16.73 6.67 8.70
CA THR A 45 16.23 7.82 9.48
C THR A 45 17.20 8.19 10.59
N SER A 46 17.02 9.37 11.19
CA SER A 46 17.91 9.89 12.25
C SER A 46 17.99 9.03 13.51
N ASN A 47 17.03 8.12 13.74
CA ASN A 47 17.06 7.15 14.83
C ASN A 47 17.59 5.76 14.40
N GLY A 48 18.14 5.64 13.19
CA GLY A 48 18.75 4.42 12.67
C GLY A 48 17.80 3.41 12.04
N LEU A 49 16.51 3.72 11.86
CA LEU A 49 15.57 2.81 11.20
C LEU A 49 15.75 2.83 9.69
N GLN A 50 15.82 1.64 9.08
CA GLN A 50 15.78 1.48 7.63
C GLN A 50 14.37 1.68 7.09
N VAL A 51 14.27 2.45 6.01
CA VAL A 51 13.01 2.86 5.40
C VAL A 51 13.09 2.80 3.88
N VAL A 52 11.95 2.58 3.24
CA VAL A 52 11.73 2.88 1.83
C VAL A 52 11.25 4.32 1.73
N TYR A 53 12.01 5.16 1.03
CA TYR A 53 11.73 6.58 0.84
C TYR A 53 11.41 6.87 -0.63
N LYS A 54 10.21 7.43 -0.85
CA LYS A 54 9.69 7.81 -2.17
C LYS A 54 9.46 9.33 -2.22
N PRO A 55 10.49 10.14 -2.54
CA PRO A 55 10.38 11.60 -2.59
C PRO A 55 9.48 12.08 -3.72
N ILE A 56 8.79 13.21 -3.51
CA ILE A 56 8.00 13.89 -4.56
C ILE A 56 8.87 14.22 -5.77
N ALA A 57 10.08 14.73 -5.54
CA ALA A 57 11.03 15.09 -6.60
C ALA A 57 11.46 13.91 -7.50
N GLY A 58 11.21 12.67 -7.06
CA GLY A 58 11.55 11.45 -7.79
C GLY A 58 10.43 10.90 -8.67
N ILE A 59 9.26 11.55 -8.70
CA ILE A 59 8.09 11.09 -9.44
C ILE A 59 8.26 11.39 -10.93
N GLN A 60 8.02 10.37 -11.75
CA GLN A 60 7.74 10.54 -13.17
C GLN A 60 6.25 10.88 -13.33
N PRO A 61 5.91 11.97 -14.06
CA PRO A 61 4.52 12.33 -14.29
C PRO A 61 3.73 11.20 -14.96
N LEU A 62 2.53 10.95 -14.46
CA LEU A 62 1.55 10.07 -15.08
C LEU A 62 0.44 10.91 -15.66
N TRP A 63 -0.03 10.57 -16.86
CA TRP A 63 -1.04 11.35 -17.57
C TRP A 63 -2.41 11.30 -16.88
N ASP A 64 -2.68 10.25 -16.10
CA ASP A 64 -3.96 9.96 -15.45
C ASP A 64 -3.91 10.04 -13.92
N PHE A 65 -2.84 10.57 -13.33
CA PHE A 65 -2.79 10.88 -11.89
C PHE A 65 -2.39 12.34 -11.69
N PRO A 66 -2.99 13.05 -10.71
CA PRO A 66 -2.53 14.38 -10.35
C PRO A 66 -1.05 14.36 -9.97
N ALA A 67 -0.30 15.34 -10.49
CA ALA A 67 1.13 15.45 -10.24
C ALA A 67 1.43 15.45 -8.74
N GLU A 68 2.57 14.87 -8.35
CA GLU A 68 3.09 14.90 -6.98
C GLU A 68 2.25 14.14 -5.92
N THR A 69 1.15 13.47 -6.30
CA THR A 69 0.25 12.80 -5.34
C THR A 69 0.60 11.34 -4.99
N LEU A 70 1.60 10.72 -5.64
CA LEU A 70 1.89 9.30 -5.38
C LEU A 70 2.29 9.02 -3.92
N PRO A 71 3.12 9.84 -3.25
CA PRO A 71 3.47 9.66 -1.85
C PRO A 71 2.28 9.71 -0.89
N VAL A 72 1.38 10.67 -1.08
CA VAL A 72 0.20 10.79 -0.21
C VAL A 72 -0.73 9.59 -0.39
N ARG A 73 -0.80 9.00 -1.58
CA ARG A 73 -1.56 7.75 -1.84
C ARG A 73 -1.00 6.55 -1.08
N GLU A 74 0.32 6.40 -0.99
CA GLU A 74 0.97 5.39 -0.16
C GLU A 74 0.55 5.51 1.32
N VAL A 75 0.59 6.74 1.84
CA VAL A 75 0.20 7.06 3.22
C VAL A 75 -1.29 6.79 3.46
N TRP A 76 -2.15 7.15 2.50
CA TRP A 76 -3.58 6.88 2.62
C TRP A 76 -3.91 5.40 2.57
N THR A 77 -3.19 4.61 1.78
CA THR A 77 -3.39 3.15 1.79
C THR A 77 -3.03 2.55 3.14
N TYR A 78 -1.95 3.02 3.79
CA TYR A 78 -1.64 2.63 5.18
C TYR A 78 -2.72 3.10 6.17
N ARG A 79 -3.23 4.33 6.06
CA ARG A 79 -4.31 4.83 6.95
C ARG A 79 -5.60 4.03 6.83
N ILE A 80 -5.96 3.61 5.61
CA ILE A 80 -7.11 2.74 5.35
C ILE A 80 -6.87 1.34 5.92
N ASP A 81 -5.69 0.75 5.72
CA ASP A 81 -5.31 -0.54 6.29
C ASP A 81 -5.41 -0.56 7.82
N GLN A 82 -4.93 0.50 8.48
CA GLN A 82 -5.04 0.67 9.94
C GLN A 82 -6.49 0.84 10.41
N ALA A 83 -7.32 1.54 9.65
CA ALA A 83 -8.75 1.70 9.97
C ALA A 83 -9.53 0.38 9.78
N LEU A 84 -9.07 -0.51 8.91
CA LEU A 84 -9.60 -1.87 8.77
C LEU A 84 -9.11 -2.82 9.88
N GLY A 85 -7.94 -2.54 10.47
CA GLY A 85 -7.28 -3.47 11.40
C GLY A 85 -6.69 -4.70 10.70
N SER A 86 -6.37 -4.59 9.41
CA SER A 86 -5.83 -5.69 8.60
C SER A 86 -4.34 -5.92 8.83
N ASP A 87 -3.60 -4.86 9.18
CA ASP A 87 -2.15 -4.86 9.42
C ASP A 87 -1.33 -5.51 8.27
N VAL A 88 -1.71 -5.22 7.02
CA VAL A 88 -0.99 -5.74 5.83
C VAL A 88 -0.25 -4.66 5.05
N VAL A 89 -0.26 -3.39 5.49
CA VAL A 89 0.58 -2.33 4.90
C VAL A 89 1.64 -1.92 5.91
N PRO A 90 2.94 -1.96 5.56
CA PRO A 90 3.98 -1.51 6.49
C PRO A 90 3.76 -0.03 6.85
N MET A 91 4.11 0.34 8.08
CA MET A 91 3.93 1.71 8.56
C MET A 91 4.48 2.72 7.56
N THR A 92 3.59 3.57 7.05
CA THR A 92 3.90 4.54 5.99
C THR A 92 3.34 5.90 6.36
N VAL A 93 4.22 6.90 6.45
CA VAL A 93 3.86 8.28 6.79
C VAL A 93 4.51 9.25 5.80
N MET A 94 4.02 10.50 5.78
CA MET A 94 4.77 11.56 5.13
C MET A 94 5.99 11.92 5.97
N GLY A 95 7.14 12.06 5.33
CA GLY A 95 8.38 12.51 5.93
C GLY A 95 9.15 13.42 4.99
N ASP A 96 10.38 13.73 5.38
CA ASP A 96 11.30 14.58 4.62
C ASP A 96 12.70 13.95 4.59
N GLY A 97 13.61 14.49 3.77
CA GLY A 97 14.97 14.00 3.63
C GLY A 97 15.78 14.77 2.58
N LEU A 98 16.90 14.19 2.15
CA LEU A 98 17.81 14.81 1.18
C LEU A 98 17.13 15.25 -0.13
N TYR A 99 16.03 14.59 -0.53
CA TYR A 99 15.31 14.85 -1.77
C TYR A 99 13.93 15.48 -1.55
N GLY A 100 13.71 16.07 -0.37
CA GLY A 100 12.48 16.78 -0.01
C GLY A 100 11.36 15.89 0.53
N PRO A 101 10.12 16.41 0.63
CA PRO A 101 9.01 15.66 1.19
C PRO A 101 8.68 14.40 0.36
N GLY A 102 8.25 13.34 1.03
CA GLY A 102 7.89 12.08 0.38
C GLY A 102 7.29 11.06 1.34
N ALA A 103 6.92 9.90 0.80
CA ALA A 103 6.43 8.79 1.60
C ALA A 103 7.62 8.07 2.21
N VAL A 104 7.54 7.81 3.51
CA VAL A 104 8.54 7.07 4.27
C VAL A 104 7.84 5.86 4.86
N GLN A 105 8.23 4.68 4.38
CA GLN A 105 7.68 3.39 4.79
C GLN A 105 8.75 2.59 5.53
N ILE A 106 8.40 1.91 6.62
CA ILE A 106 9.33 1.00 7.29
C ILE A 106 9.79 -0.08 6.31
N PHE A 107 11.10 -0.30 6.23
CA PHE A 107 11.65 -1.33 5.37
C PHE A 107 11.30 -2.72 5.92
N VAL A 108 10.72 -3.56 5.06
CA VAL A 108 10.40 -4.95 5.39
C VAL A 108 11.49 -5.87 4.88
N GLU A 109 12.12 -6.60 5.79
CA GLU A 109 13.00 -7.71 5.43
C GLU A 109 12.16 -8.90 4.93
N ALA A 110 12.05 -9.02 3.61
CA ALA A 110 11.32 -10.10 2.97
C ALA A 110 12.16 -11.39 2.90
N ILE A 111 11.52 -12.53 3.14
CA ILE A 111 12.11 -13.84 2.84
C ILE A 111 11.98 -14.06 1.33
N ALA A 112 13.11 -14.31 0.66
CA ALA A 112 13.12 -14.69 -0.75
C ALA A 112 12.53 -16.08 -0.91
N ASP A 113 11.24 -16.15 -1.24
CA ASP A 113 10.48 -17.39 -1.29
C ASP A 113 9.44 -17.37 -2.43
N SER A 114 9.37 -18.45 -3.21
CA SER A 114 8.38 -18.63 -4.27
C SER A 114 6.95 -18.86 -3.75
N MET A 115 6.78 -19.05 -2.44
CA MET A 115 5.47 -19.29 -1.82
C MET A 115 4.41 -18.22 -2.14
N VAL A 116 4.78 -16.94 -2.28
CA VAL A 116 3.81 -15.88 -2.61
C VAL A 116 3.10 -16.16 -3.95
N VAL A 117 3.85 -16.60 -4.96
CA VAL A 117 3.28 -16.94 -6.28
C VAL A 117 2.33 -18.13 -6.16
N GLU A 118 2.69 -19.13 -5.36
CA GLU A 118 1.81 -20.29 -5.09
C GLU A 118 0.52 -19.85 -4.40
N MET A 119 0.62 -19.00 -3.37
CA MET A 119 -0.52 -18.45 -2.64
C MET A 119 -1.48 -17.67 -3.56
N VAL A 120 -0.93 -16.84 -4.45
CA VAL A 120 -1.73 -16.11 -5.45
C VAL A 120 -2.47 -17.09 -6.35
N ASN A 121 -1.78 -18.09 -6.90
CA ASN A 121 -2.36 -19.08 -7.79
C ASN A 121 -3.44 -19.94 -7.12
N SER A 122 -3.27 -20.28 -5.84
CA SER A 122 -4.25 -21.03 -5.06
C SER A 122 -5.36 -20.15 -4.47
N SER A 123 -5.26 -18.82 -4.60
CA SER A 123 -6.11 -17.86 -3.88
C SER A 123 -6.14 -18.14 -2.38
N ASP A 124 -4.95 -18.26 -1.79
CA ASP A 124 -4.77 -18.55 -0.37
C ASP A 124 -5.54 -17.54 0.50
N ALA A 125 -6.33 -18.02 1.45
CA ALA A 125 -7.21 -17.17 2.27
C ALA A 125 -6.45 -16.07 3.03
N ASN A 126 -5.16 -16.23 3.32
CA ASN A 126 -4.34 -15.20 3.96
C ASN A 126 -4.14 -13.95 3.09
N LEU A 127 -4.43 -14.01 1.78
CA LEU A 127 -4.37 -12.87 0.87
C LEU A 127 -5.65 -12.04 0.84
N TRP A 128 -6.73 -12.45 1.53
CA TRP A 128 -7.98 -11.71 1.57
C TRP A 128 -7.83 -10.25 2.00
N PRO A 129 -7.05 -9.90 3.05
CA PRO A 129 -6.88 -8.50 3.43
C PRO A 129 -6.27 -7.64 2.32
N ILE A 130 -5.27 -8.16 1.61
CA ILE A 130 -4.65 -7.45 0.47
C ILE A 130 -5.61 -7.36 -0.72
N ALA A 131 -6.35 -8.42 -1.02
CA ALA A 131 -7.35 -8.44 -2.09
C ALA A 131 -8.49 -7.43 -1.82
N LEU A 132 -8.97 -7.36 -0.57
CA LEU A 132 -9.96 -6.39 -0.12
C LEU A 132 -9.42 -4.96 -0.28
N LEU A 133 -8.19 -4.71 0.20
CA LEU A 133 -7.55 -3.42 0.13
C LEU A 133 -7.44 -2.93 -1.32
N ASP A 134 -7.00 -3.80 -2.24
CA ASP A 134 -6.91 -3.48 -3.66
C ASP A 134 -8.25 -3.01 -4.24
N ILE A 135 -9.37 -3.62 -3.85
CA ILE A 135 -10.72 -3.23 -4.31
C ILE A 135 -11.06 -1.84 -3.80
N ILE A 136 -11.02 -1.64 -2.48
CA ILE A 136 -11.55 -0.40 -1.88
C ILE A 136 -10.67 0.81 -2.19
N THR A 137 -9.34 0.60 -2.28
CA THR A 137 -8.39 1.63 -2.70
C THR A 137 -8.25 1.71 -4.21
N ASN A 138 -8.93 0.87 -5.01
CA ASN A 138 -8.85 0.87 -6.46
C ASN A 138 -7.39 0.77 -6.97
N ASN A 139 -6.62 -0.15 -6.42
CA ASN A 139 -5.21 -0.33 -6.75
C ASN A 139 -5.03 -0.67 -8.23
N ALA A 140 -4.36 0.21 -8.96
CA ALA A 140 -4.19 0.09 -10.39
C ALA A 140 -2.91 -0.67 -10.79
N ASP A 141 -2.13 -1.24 -9.86
CA ASP A 141 -0.86 -1.90 -10.20
C ASP A 141 -0.41 -3.00 -9.23
N ARG A 142 -1.30 -3.82 -8.65
CA ARG A 142 -0.86 -4.92 -7.77
C ARG A 142 -0.21 -6.07 -8.56
N LYS A 143 1.12 -6.16 -8.47
CA LYS A 143 1.95 -7.23 -9.02
C LYS A 143 2.37 -8.24 -7.95
N ALA A 144 2.91 -9.39 -8.36
CA ALA A 144 3.37 -10.42 -7.42
C ALA A 144 4.49 -9.91 -6.49
N GLY A 145 5.46 -9.17 -7.02
CA GLY A 145 6.55 -8.56 -6.26
C GLY A 145 6.11 -7.44 -5.31
N HIS A 146 4.84 -7.03 -5.35
CA HIS A 146 4.26 -6.08 -4.40
C HIS A 146 3.67 -6.77 -3.17
N ILE A 147 3.79 -8.09 -3.06
CA ILE A 147 3.39 -8.87 -1.89
C ILE A 147 4.65 -9.50 -1.31
N LEU A 148 5.04 -9.03 -0.13
CA LEU A 148 6.21 -9.51 0.59
C LEU A 148 5.80 -10.46 1.69
N ARG A 149 6.61 -11.49 1.91
CA ARG A 149 6.50 -12.33 3.10
C ARG A 149 7.59 -11.94 4.09
N GLY A 150 7.19 -11.43 5.25
CA GLY A 150 8.09 -11.02 6.31
C GLY A 150 8.75 -12.20 7.03
N SER A 151 9.74 -11.89 7.88
CA SER A 151 10.59 -12.86 8.55
C SER A 151 9.86 -13.85 9.47
N VAL A 152 8.68 -13.49 10.01
CA VAL A 152 7.88 -14.38 10.86
C VAL A 152 6.62 -14.88 10.16
N GLY A 153 6.54 -14.69 8.84
CA GLY A 153 5.50 -15.25 7.97
C GLY A 153 4.33 -14.31 7.68
N GLU A 154 4.35 -13.08 8.19
CA GLU A 154 3.36 -12.06 7.85
C GLU A 154 3.41 -11.71 6.36
N LEU A 155 2.28 -11.23 5.83
CA LEU A 155 2.16 -10.78 4.45
C LEU A 155 2.00 -9.26 4.40
N TRP A 156 2.80 -8.61 3.57
CA TRP A 156 2.77 -7.17 3.38
C TRP A 156 2.45 -6.84 1.93
N GLY A 157 1.44 -6.00 1.71
CA GLY A 157 1.27 -5.26 0.48
C GLY A 157 2.17 -4.03 0.50
N ILE A 158 2.89 -3.79 -0.60
CA ILE A 158 3.67 -2.58 -0.83
C ILE A 158 3.29 -1.92 -2.16
N ASP A 159 3.87 -0.76 -2.45
CA ASP A 159 3.73 -0.01 -3.70
C ASP A 159 2.27 0.35 -4.06
N HIS A 160 1.73 1.28 -3.27
CA HIS A 160 0.36 1.77 -3.36
C HIS A 160 0.25 3.17 -3.96
N GLY A 161 1.30 3.68 -4.61
CA GLY A 161 1.26 5.00 -5.25
C GLY A 161 0.15 5.14 -6.31
N LEU A 162 -0.31 4.04 -6.89
CA LEU A 162 -1.37 3.99 -7.92
C LEU A 162 -2.73 3.55 -7.36
N THR A 163 -3.12 4.10 -6.22
CA THR A 163 -4.42 3.88 -5.56
C THR A 163 -5.27 5.14 -5.56
N PHE A 164 -6.54 5.05 -5.15
CA PHE A 164 -7.51 6.13 -4.98
C PHE A 164 -7.79 6.95 -6.23
N HIS A 165 -7.71 6.32 -7.40
CA HIS A 165 -8.25 6.96 -8.61
C HIS A 165 -9.79 7.02 -8.52
N GLU A 166 -10.38 8.11 -9.02
CA GLU A 166 -11.83 8.34 -8.99
C GLU A 166 -12.55 7.38 -9.94
N GLU A 167 -12.04 7.24 -11.17
CA GLU A 167 -12.50 6.23 -12.12
C GLU A 167 -12.04 4.81 -11.74
N PRO A 168 -12.81 3.76 -12.08
CA PRO A 168 -12.41 2.37 -11.86
C PRO A 168 -11.14 2.01 -12.64
N LYS A 169 -10.03 1.80 -11.93
CA LYS A 169 -8.71 1.47 -12.49
C LYS A 169 -8.09 0.20 -11.89
N LEU A 170 -8.81 -0.50 -11.01
CA LEU A 170 -8.36 -1.75 -10.37
C LEU A 170 -7.69 -2.67 -11.37
N ARG A 171 -6.40 -2.95 -11.13
CA ARG A 171 -5.61 -3.97 -11.80
C ARG A 171 -4.81 -4.72 -10.75
N THR A 172 -5.12 -6.00 -10.58
CA THR A 172 -4.51 -6.83 -9.54
C THR A 172 -4.27 -8.23 -10.04
N ILE A 173 -3.20 -8.87 -9.56
CA ILE A 173 -2.99 -10.32 -9.75
C ILE A 173 -3.93 -11.19 -8.91
N LEU A 174 -4.68 -10.60 -7.96
CA LEU A 174 -5.53 -11.32 -7.01
C LEU A 174 -6.93 -11.67 -7.55
N TRP A 175 -7.14 -11.68 -8.87
CA TRP A 175 -8.43 -12.07 -9.47
C TRP A 175 -8.83 -13.52 -9.24
N GLY A 176 -7.96 -14.37 -8.69
CA GLY A 176 -8.35 -15.69 -8.18
C GLY A 176 -9.46 -15.64 -7.12
N PHE A 177 -9.68 -14.47 -6.50
CA PHE A 177 -10.79 -14.23 -5.58
C PHE A 177 -12.12 -13.84 -6.26
N ALA A 178 -12.13 -13.54 -7.56
CA ALA A 178 -13.33 -13.04 -8.25
C ALA A 178 -14.58 -13.90 -8.00
N GLY A 179 -15.67 -13.26 -7.57
CA GLY A 179 -16.94 -13.92 -7.25
C GLY A 179 -16.96 -14.72 -5.95
N LYS A 180 -15.84 -14.85 -5.23
CA LYS A 180 -15.81 -15.49 -3.91
C LYS A 180 -16.42 -14.58 -2.85
N THR A 181 -17.09 -15.18 -1.88
CA THR A 181 -17.63 -14.50 -0.70
C THR A 181 -16.51 -13.88 0.11
N VAL A 182 -16.62 -12.59 0.37
CA VAL A 182 -15.69 -11.87 1.25
C VAL A 182 -15.90 -12.37 2.70
N PRO A 183 -14.84 -12.64 3.46
CA PRO A 183 -14.96 -12.98 4.88
C PRO A 183 -15.78 -11.95 5.65
N ALA A 184 -16.68 -12.42 6.53
CA ALA A 184 -17.65 -11.57 7.22
C ALA A 184 -16.97 -10.53 8.13
N ASP A 185 -15.88 -10.90 8.78
CA ASP A 185 -15.04 -10.01 9.59
C ASP A 185 -14.45 -8.85 8.77
N LEU A 186 -14.06 -9.10 7.52
CA LEU A 186 -13.59 -8.04 6.62
C LEU A 186 -14.73 -7.13 6.14
N LEU A 187 -15.94 -7.66 5.96
CA LEU A 187 -17.12 -6.85 5.65
C LEU A 187 -17.52 -5.96 6.84
N ASP A 188 -17.50 -6.51 8.05
CA ASP A 188 -17.74 -5.75 9.29
C ASP A 188 -16.70 -4.62 9.45
N ALA A 189 -15.43 -4.88 9.12
CA ALA A 189 -14.38 -3.86 9.11
C ALA A 189 -14.64 -2.78 8.04
N CYS A 190 -15.14 -3.15 6.86
CA CYS A 190 -15.57 -2.20 5.83
C CYS A 190 -16.73 -1.30 6.29
N GLU A 191 -17.70 -1.83 7.03
CA GLU A 191 -18.81 -1.02 7.60
C GLU A 191 -18.31 -0.02 8.65
N GLN A 192 -17.35 -0.43 9.49
CA GLN A 192 -16.69 0.46 10.45
C GLN A 192 -15.88 1.55 9.73
N LEU A 193 -15.17 1.18 8.66
CA LEU A 193 -14.44 2.13 7.82
C LEU A 193 -15.38 3.16 7.17
N LEU A 194 -16.55 2.75 6.67
CA LEU A 194 -17.56 3.67 6.15
C LEU A 194 -17.98 4.71 7.20
N SER A 195 -18.18 4.27 8.44
CA SER A 195 -18.51 5.16 9.54
C SER A 195 -17.37 6.13 9.85
N ALA A 196 -16.11 5.66 9.83
CA ALA A 196 -14.94 6.51 10.05
C ALA A 196 -14.77 7.58 8.94
N LEU A 197 -15.03 7.21 7.68
CA LEU A 197 -14.97 8.10 6.53
C LEU A 197 -16.08 9.18 6.52
N GLN A 198 -17.09 9.08 7.38
CA GLN A 198 -18.07 10.16 7.58
C GLN A 198 -17.60 11.22 8.58
N GLY A 199 -16.48 10.99 9.27
CA GLY A 199 -15.90 11.92 10.25
C GLY A 199 -14.52 12.42 9.83
N GLU A 200 -13.65 12.64 10.83
CA GLU A 200 -12.31 13.23 10.67
C GLU A 200 -11.44 12.51 9.62
N LEU A 201 -11.58 11.19 9.48
CA LEU A 201 -10.82 10.42 8.49
C LEU A 201 -11.22 10.82 7.05
N GLY A 202 -12.52 11.01 6.79
CA GLY A 202 -13.02 11.45 5.50
C GLY A 202 -12.63 12.88 5.18
N GLU A 203 -12.79 13.79 6.15
CA GLU A 203 -12.38 15.19 6.01
C GLU A 203 -10.89 15.32 5.65
N ALA A 204 -10.03 14.56 6.34
CA ALA A 204 -8.61 14.50 6.02
C ALA A 204 -8.37 13.94 4.60
N MET A 205 -9.09 12.89 4.19
CA MET A 205 -8.93 12.28 2.86
C MET A 205 -9.31 13.25 1.74
N ALA A 206 -10.44 13.96 1.90
CA ALA A 206 -10.88 14.95 0.95
C ALA A 206 -9.88 16.11 0.83
N SER A 207 -9.26 16.52 1.94
CA SER A 207 -8.27 17.59 1.97
C SER A 207 -6.92 17.19 1.37
N GLU A 208 -6.46 15.95 1.59
CA GLU A 208 -5.13 15.49 1.20
C GLU A 208 -5.09 14.83 -0.20
N LEU A 209 -6.22 14.28 -0.66
CA LEU A 209 -6.35 13.67 -1.99
C LEU A 209 -7.31 14.47 -2.88
N SER A 210 -8.62 14.27 -2.69
CA SER A 210 -9.69 15.05 -3.31
C SER A 210 -11.04 14.59 -2.74
N GLU A 211 -12.07 15.44 -2.83
CA GLU A 211 -13.45 15.05 -2.53
C GLU A 211 -13.92 13.90 -3.44
N GLY A 212 -13.54 13.92 -4.72
CA GLY A 212 -13.86 12.85 -5.67
C GLY A 212 -13.24 11.50 -5.28
N ALA A 213 -12.00 11.50 -4.78
CA ALA A 213 -11.33 10.28 -4.30
C ALA A 213 -12.03 9.70 -3.07
N LEU A 214 -12.46 10.55 -2.12
CA LEU A 214 -13.26 10.14 -0.97
C LEU A 214 -14.59 9.52 -1.41
N LEU A 215 -15.37 10.23 -2.23
CA LEU A 215 -16.69 9.77 -2.69
C LEU A 215 -16.59 8.45 -3.46
N ALA A 216 -15.59 8.32 -4.35
CA ALA A 216 -15.36 7.08 -5.09
C ALA A 216 -14.95 5.92 -4.17
N THR A 217 -14.20 6.19 -3.10
CA THR A 217 -13.81 5.17 -2.11
C THR A 217 -15.00 4.71 -1.30
N ILE A 218 -15.82 5.63 -0.79
CA ILE A 218 -17.09 5.31 -0.10
C ILE A 218 -17.97 4.46 -1.01
N ALA A 219 -18.19 4.89 -2.26
CA ALA A 219 -19.02 4.15 -3.22
C ALA A 219 -18.52 2.72 -3.47
N ARG A 220 -17.19 2.52 -3.57
CA ARG A 220 -16.60 1.18 -3.71
C ARG A 220 -16.83 0.30 -2.48
N ILE A 221 -16.61 0.85 -1.29
CA ILE A 221 -16.81 0.09 -0.04
C ILE A 221 -18.29 -0.27 0.12
N THR A 222 -19.21 0.67 -0.11
CA THR A 222 -20.66 0.41 -0.06
C THR A 222 -21.05 -0.70 -1.04
N ALA A 223 -20.61 -0.63 -2.30
CA ALA A 223 -20.91 -1.65 -3.29
C ALA A 223 -20.35 -3.04 -2.90
N LEU A 224 -19.17 -3.08 -2.27
CA LEU A 224 -18.55 -4.32 -1.81
C LEU A 224 -19.32 -4.94 -0.63
N VAL A 225 -19.74 -4.12 0.34
CA VAL A 225 -20.56 -4.54 1.48
C VAL A 225 -21.93 -5.06 1.01
N ASP A 226 -22.60 -4.32 0.13
CA ASP A 226 -23.91 -4.70 -0.42
C ASP A 226 -23.85 -6.01 -1.20
N ALA A 227 -22.77 -6.24 -1.97
CA ALA A 227 -22.60 -7.44 -2.77
C ALA A 227 -22.10 -8.66 -1.96
N GLY A 228 -21.27 -8.43 -0.93
CA GLY A 228 -20.66 -9.47 -0.11
C GLY A 228 -19.69 -10.41 -0.84
N VAL A 229 -19.31 -10.07 -2.08
CA VAL A 229 -18.43 -10.89 -2.94
C VAL A 229 -17.36 -10.04 -3.61
N HIS A 230 -16.19 -10.62 -3.83
CA HIS A 230 -15.14 -9.98 -4.63
C HIS A 230 -15.67 -9.70 -6.05
N PRO A 231 -15.44 -8.51 -6.62
CA PRO A 231 -15.92 -8.16 -7.95
C PRO A 231 -15.31 -9.05 -9.04
N GLN A 232 -15.98 -9.10 -10.19
CA GLN A 232 -15.44 -9.71 -11.41
C GLN A 232 -14.41 -8.77 -12.07
N PRO A 233 -13.41 -9.32 -12.79
CA PRO A 233 -12.50 -8.50 -13.58
C PRO A 233 -13.26 -7.71 -14.66
N PRO A 234 -12.84 -6.48 -14.99
CA PRO A 234 -13.46 -5.71 -16.06
C PRO A 234 -13.23 -6.37 -17.43
N GLU A 235 -14.26 -6.38 -18.29
CA GLU A 235 -14.18 -6.95 -19.64
C GLU A 235 -13.62 -5.97 -20.68
N HIS A 236 -13.74 -4.65 -20.44
CA HIS A 236 -13.47 -3.59 -21.41
C HIS A 236 -12.07 -2.95 -21.26
N ARG A 237 -11.27 -3.39 -20.28
CA ARG A 237 -9.92 -2.88 -20.03
C ARG A 237 -9.06 -3.98 -19.40
N PRO A 238 -7.71 -3.92 -19.51
CA PRO A 238 -6.85 -4.89 -18.85
C PRO A 238 -7.10 -4.92 -17.33
N ALA A 239 -7.27 -6.13 -16.80
CA ALA A 239 -7.50 -6.39 -15.38
C ALA A 239 -6.21 -6.76 -14.63
N ILE A 240 -5.19 -7.25 -15.33
CA ILE A 240 -3.88 -7.63 -14.78
C ILE A 240 -2.88 -6.49 -15.06
N PRO A 241 -2.05 -6.07 -14.08
CA PRO A 241 -1.01 -5.09 -14.34
C PRO A 241 0.11 -5.66 -15.21
N TRP A 242 0.86 -4.78 -15.87
CA TRP A 242 1.96 -5.19 -16.74
C TRP A 242 3.27 -4.53 -16.32
N PRO A 243 4.36 -5.30 -16.15
CA PRO A 243 4.36 -6.77 -16.07
C PRO A 243 3.59 -7.30 -14.85
N PRO A 244 3.21 -8.59 -14.80
CA PRO A 244 2.46 -9.14 -13.67
C PRO A 244 3.35 -9.59 -12.48
N TYR A 245 4.67 -9.64 -12.68
CA TYR A 245 5.64 -10.10 -11.68
C TYR A 245 6.05 -9.02 -10.71
#